data_AF-A0A2V5WVN3-F1
#
_entry.id   AF-A0A2V5WVN3-F1
#
_cell.length_a   1.000
_cell.length_b   1.000
_cell.length_c   1.000
_cell.angle_alpha   90.00
_cell.angle_beta   90.00
_cell.angle_gamma   90.00
#
_symmetry.space_group_name_H-M   'P 1'
#
loop_
_entity.id
_entity.type
_entity.pdbx_description
1 polymer ?
#
loop_
_entity_poly.entity_id
_entity_poly.type
_entity_poly.pdbx_seq_one_letter_code
_entity_poly.pdbx_strand_id
1 'polypeptide(L)' 'MSPELERLVEALHEKLTCPPEEKFHRTATFERLLQDALARRPGASRDQFLDALQGRYRGFCRARRKPPTLPPKA' A
#
# COMPACT_ATOMS: atom_id res chain seq x y z
N MET A 1 -6.25 -1.23 -10.64
CA MET A 1 -5.12 -0.46 -10.07
C MET A 1 -3.86 -0.93 -10.81
N SER A 2 -2.75 -0.19 -10.83
CA SER A 2 -1.50 -0.75 -11.38
C SER A 2 -0.90 -1.74 -10.37
N PRO A 3 -0.41 -2.91 -10.79
CA PRO A 3 0.05 -3.97 -9.88
C PRO A 3 1.20 -3.52 -8.97
N GLU A 4 2.06 -2.62 -9.45
CA GLU A 4 3.14 -2.01 -8.66
C GLU A 4 2.61 -1.21 -7.47
N LEU A 5 1.50 -0.52 -7.70
CA LEU A 5 0.90 0.38 -6.74
C LEU A 5 0.07 -0.40 -5.69
N GLU A 6 -0.48 -1.56 -6.08
CA GLU A 6 -1.07 -2.52 -5.15
C GLU A 6 -0.01 -3.11 -4.23
N ARG A 7 1.14 -3.55 -4.77
CA ARG A 7 2.28 -4.03 -3.97
C ARG A 7 2.78 -2.97 -2.98
N LEU A 8 2.81 -1.70 -3.39
CA LEU A 8 3.23 -0.61 -2.51
C LEU A 8 2.25 -0.37 -1.36
N VAL A 9 0.95 -0.40 -1.64
CA VAL A 9 -0.10 -0.26 -0.62
C VAL A 9 -0.10 -1.46 0.34
N GLU A 10 0.16 -2.65 -0.17
CA GLU A 10 0.30 -3.86 0.63
C GLU A 10 1.54 -3.80 1.54
N ALA A 11 2.71 -3.45 1.00
CA ALA A 11 3.93 -3.25 1.78
C ALA A 11 3.77 -2.16 2.86
N LEU A 12 3.03 -1.09 2.57
CA LEU A 12 2.67 -0.07 3.55
C LEU A 12 1.80 -0.64 4.66
N HIS A 13 0.82 -1.47 4.30
CA HIS A 13 -0.03 -2.15 5.28
C HIS A 13 0.80 -3.09 6.16
N GLU A 14 1.61 -3.96 5.57
CA GLU A 14 2.48 -4.90 6.29
C GLU A 14 3.42 -4.17 7.24
N LYS A 15 4.07 -3.07 6.80
CA LYS A 15 4.93 -2.23 7.64
C LYS A 15 4.18 -1.69 8.87
N LEU A 16 2.89 -1.38 8.74
CA LEU A 16 2.07 -0.83 9.82
C LEU A 16 1.50 -1.91 10.75
N THR A 17 1.33 -3.13 10.26
CA THR A 17 0.73 -4.25 11.01
C THR A 17 1.74 -5.29 11.49
N CYS A 18 3.01 -5.22 11.06
CA CYS A 18 4.01 -6.23 11.40
C CYS A 18 4.46 -6.12 12.87
N PRO A 19 4.89 -7.24 13.48
CA PRO A 19 5.55 -7.21 14.77
C PRO A 19 6.85 -6.39 14.71
N PRO A 20 7.33 -5.86 15.85
CA PRO A 20 8.51 -4.98 15.90
C PRO A 20 9.78 -5.65 15.35
N GLU A 21 9.90 -6.97 15.48
CA GLU A 21 11.03 -7.78 15.00
C GLU A 21 11.18 -7.72 13.47
N GLU A 22 10.06 -7.68 12.73
CA GLU A 22 10.06 -7.61 11.27
C GLU A 22 10.06 -6.17 10.73
N LYS A 23 9.85 -5.19 11.61
CA LYS A 23 9.61 -3.79 11.22
C LYS A 23 10.74 -3.20 10.39
N PHE A 24 11.99 -3.54 10.71
CA PHE A 24 13.16 -3.10 9.94
C PHE A 24 13.11 -3.64 8.51
N HIS A 25 12.91 -4.95 8.35
CA HIS A 25 12.85 -5.60 7.05
C HIS A 25 11.68 -5.08 6.20
N ARG A 26 10.49 -4.94 6.80
CA ARG A 26 9.29 -4.43 6.11
C ARG A 26 9.42 -2.96 5.73
N THR A 27 10.09 -2.16 6.55
CA THR A 27 10.40 -0.76 6.22
C THR A 27 11.36 -0.68 5.04
N ALA A 28 12.43 -1.47 5.03
CA ALA A 28 13.39 -1.51 3.93
C ALA A 28 12.73 -1.94 2.60
N THR A 29 11.86 -2.95 2.64
CA THR A 29 11.09 -3.39 1.46
C THR A 29 10.18 -2.29 0.94
N PHE A 30 9.44 -1.62 1.82
CA PHE A 30 8.59 -0.49 1.43
C PHE A 30 9.40 0.65 0.79
N GLU A 31 10.54 1.01 1.38
CA GLU A 31 11.38 2.08 0.85
C GLU A 31 11.97 1.74 -0.53
N ARG A 32 12.39 0.48 -0.75
CA ARG A 32 12.86 0.02 -2.05
C ARG A 32 11.76 0.12 -3.11
N LEU A 33 10.55 -0.38 -2.81
CA LEU A 33 9.42 -0.30 -3.73
C LEU A 33 9.01 1.16 -4.02
N LEU A 34 9.10 2.04 -3.03
CA LEU A 34 8.83 3.46 -3.18
C LEU A 34 9.85 4.12 -4.12
N GLN A 35 11.14 3.81 -3.97
CA GLN A 35 12.20 4.31 -4.85
C GLN A 35 12.02 3.82 -6.29
N ASP A 36 11.73 2.54 -6.49
CA ASP A 36 11.43 1.96 -7.81
C ASP A 36 10.25 2.68 -8.48
N ALA A 37 9.18 2.95 -7.72
CA ALA A 37 8.00 3.64 -8.23
C ALA A 37 8.27 5.12 -8.58
N LEU A 38 9.10 5.80 -7.78
CA LEU A 38 9.53 7.18 -8.06
C LEU A 38 10.46 7.25 -9.27
N ALA A 39 11.38 6.29 -9.42
CA ALA A 39 12.27 6.23 -10.58
C ALA A 39 11.52 6.08 -11.91
N ARG A 40 10.39 5.37 -11.91
CA ARG A 40 9.51 5.21 -13.08
C ARG A 40 8.64 6.44 -13.37
N ARG A 41 8.57 7.41 -12.45
CA ARG A 41 7.78 8.63 -12.57
C ARG A 41 8.66 9.88 -12.38
N PRO A 42 9.50 10.21 -13.38
CA PRO A 42 10.25 11.45 -13.34
C PRO A 42 9.28 12.64 -13.26
N GLY A 43 9.44 13.47 -12.21
CA GLY A 43 8.62 14.67 -11.98
C GLY A 43 7.61 14.57 -10.83
N ALA A 44 7.39 13.39 -10.26
CA ALA A 44 6.60 13.26 -9.03
C ALA A 44 7.49 13.43 -7.79
N SER A 45 7.21 14.43 -6.94
CA SER A 45 7.87 14.54 -5.64
C SER A 45 7.47 13.39 -4.73
N ARG A 46 8.38 12.96 -3.86
CA ARG A 46 8.13 11.90 -2.86
C ARG A 46 6.87 12.19 -2.05
N ASP A 47 6.71 13.42 -1.56
CA ASP A 47 5.54 13.83 -0.77
C ASP A 47 4.23 13.74 -1.55
N GLN A 48 4.19 14.23 -2.79
CA GLN A 48 3.00 14.12 -3.64
C GLN A 48 2.63 12.66 -3.90
N PHE A 49 3.63 11.81 -4.06
CA PHE A 49 3.42 10.38 -4.25
C PHE A 49 2.89 9.70 -2.98
N LEU A 50 3.42 10.08 -1.81
CA LEU A 50 2.94 9.58 -0.52
C LEU A 50 1.52 10.06 -0.19
N ASP A 51 1.18 11.30 -0.53
CA ASP A 51 -0.18 11.85 -0.36
C ASP A 51 -1.19 11.06 -1.23
N ALA A 52 -0.88 10.87 -2.50
CA ALA A 52 -1.67 10.05 -3.41
C ALA A 52 -1.77 8.58 -2.94
N LEU A 53 -0.70 8.05 -2.34
CA LEU A 53 -0.67 6.71 -1.76
C LEU A 53 -1.60 6.61 -0.54
N GLN A 54 -1.67 7.64 0.29
CA GLN A 54 -2.50 7.64 1.50
C GLN A 54 -4.00 7.53 1.15
N GLY A 55 -4.45 8.25 0.12
CA GLY A 55 -5.83 8.13 -0.39
C GLY A 55 -6.15 6.71 -0.86
N ARG A 56 -5.19 6.06 -1.53
CA ARG A 56 -5.31 4.68 -2.02
C ARG A 56 -5.28 3.65 -0.89
N TYR A 57 -4.42 3.85 0.11
CA TYR A 57 -4.36 3.02 1.32
C TYR A 57 -5.69 3.02 2.07
N ARG A 58 -6.35 4.20 2.19
CA ARG A 58 -7.70 4.29 2.77
C ARG A 58 -8.71 3.46 1.99
N GLY A 59 -8.66 3.51 0.66
CA GLY A 59 -9.49 2.67 -0.21
C GLY A 59 -9.24 1.18 -0.01
N PHE A 60 -7.98 0.77 0.05
CA PHE A 60 -7.56 -0.61 0.32
C PHE A 60 -8.07 -1.13 1.68
N CYS A 61 -7.90 -0.34 2.74
CA CYS A 61 -8.42 -0.69 4.07
C CYS A 61 -9.96 -0.81 4.07
N ARG A 62 -10.67 0.06 3.35
CA ARG A 62 -12.13 -0.05 3.18
C ARG A 62 -12.53 -1.31 2.43
N ALA A 63 -11.81 -1.67 1.36
CA ALA A 63 -12.06 -2.87 0.59
C ALA A 63 -11.84 -4.13 1.43
N ARG A 64 -10.77 -4.20 2.24
CA ARG A 64 -10.51 -5.33 3.15
C ARG A 64 -11.49 -5.42 4.33
N ARG A 65 -12.07 -4.30 4.75
CA ARG A 65 -13.10 -4.26 5.80
C ARG A 65 -14.48 -4.69 5.30
N LYS A 66 -14.73 -4.71 4.00
CA LYS A 66 -15.98 -5.26 3.46
C LYS A 66 -15.86 -6.79 3.48
N PRO A 67 -16.61 -7.52 4.33
CA PRO A 67 -16.74 -8.96 4.15
C PRO A 67 -17.34 -9.21 2.76
N PRO A 68 -17.02 -10.33 2.09
CA PRO A 68 -17.76 -10.74 0.90
C PRO A 68 -19.23 -10.79 1.30
N THR A 69 -20.04 -9.93 0.69
CA THR A 69 -21.49 -9.96 0.85
C THR A 69 -21.96 -11.34 0.42
N LEU A 70 -22.23 -12.20 1.39
CA LEU A 70 -22.97 -13.45 1.20
C LEU A 70 -24.24 -13.08 0.42
N PRO A 71 -24.56 -13.78 -0.69
CA PRO A 71 -25.80 -13.51 -1.39
C PRO A 71 -26.99 -13.81 -0.44
N PRO A 72 -28.05 -12.98 -0.43
CA PRO A 72 -29.25 -13.32 0.31
C PRO A 72 -29.78 -14.63 -0.27
N LYS A 73 -29.88 -15.67 0.56
CA LYS A 73 -30.60 -16.89 0.20
C LYS A 73 -32.07 -16.49 -0.01
N ALA A 74 -32.55 -16.66 -1.24
CA ALA A 74 -33.96 -16.63 -1.60
C ALA A 74 -34.60 -18.01 -1.33
#